data_AF-A0A3M7T940-F1
#
_entry.id   AF-A0A3M7T940-F1
#
_cell.length_a   1.000
_cell.length_b   1.000
_cell.length_c   1.000
_cell.angle_alpha   90.00
_cell.angle_beta   90.00
_cell.angle_gamma   90.00
#
_symmetry.space_group_name_H-M   'P 1'
#
loop_
_entity.id
_entity.type
_entity.pdbx_description
1 polymer ?
#
loop_
_entity_poly.entity_id
_entity_poly.type
_entity_poly.pdbx_seq_one_letter_code
_entity_poly.pdbx_strand_id
1 'polypeptide(L)'
;MILKIENFFFKNAYFILEVQKLYFFFGFLMYLKDFKNNKWPLLNFLPIMLCFAMNRMYQFYEFIPVITFWFIVAYLVMVIYPRVSENTAKENCDHYIYMLLKLLIVIGLITILNLSENVFEKIFMARLWKFLFIDSDYVLNVWRKNWSANCYSFVFGMIFALICCFLRKKNLIDDYENNLEQHEDDNLEFREKRRDKFALSLKKKIVLVFISIIGLFSSIFFVLACKSKDQCDIYIPYLMIVPVVSYFILRNTLQFLREKCSFIFSWFGKISLELYVCSYHIWLAADASGVLILLPDYTVLNSIITIFMFSCISHELNKLTRCIGEYLFPNSSWKTCLKNSIIFSVLLLPIAIKHGYLNKKIISYFVS
;
A
#
# COMPACT_ATOMS: atom_id res chain seq x y z
N MET A 1 25.86 26.17 -7.46
CA MET A 1 26.12 24.77 -7.04
C MET A 1 25.09 24.29 -6.03
N ILE A 2 24.81 25.08 -4.99
CA ILE A 2 23.75 24.81 -3.98
C ILE A 2 22.37 24.61 -4.63
N LEU A 3 21.92 25.50 -5.51
CA LEU A 3 20.68 25.35 -6.31
C LEU A 3 20.62 24.07 -7.19
N LYS A 4 21.76 23.51 -7.60
CA LYS A 4 21.81 22.24 -8.35
C LYS A 4 21.73 21.03 -7.40
N ILE A 5 22.28 21.15 -6.21
CA ILE A 5 22.23 20.14 -5.16
C ILE A 5 20.82 20.11 -4.54
N GLU A 6 20.22 21.25 -4.26
CA GLU A 6 18.81 21.37 -3.84
C GLU A 6 17.88 20.80 -4.90
N ASN A 7 18.03 21.16 -6.18
CA ASN A 7 17.23 20.56 -7.25
C ASN A 7 17.47 19.05 -7.40
N PHE A 8 18.67 18.55 -7.13
CA PHE A 8 18.98 17.12 -7.14
C PHE A 8 18.33 16.40 -5.96
N PHE A 9 18.41 16.94 -4.74
CA PHE A 9 17.74 16.40 -3.56
C PHE A 9 16.23 16.53 -3.64
N PHE A 10 15.69 17.61 -4.22
CA PHE A 10 14.26 17.79 -4.44
C PHE A 10 13.76 16.81 -5.50
N LYS A 11 14.48 16.64 -6.64
CA LYS A 11 14.17 15.57 -7.61
C LYS A 11 14.28 14.18 -7.01
N ASN A 12 15.25 13.92 -6.15
CA ASN A 12 15.42 12.61 -5.50
C ASN A 12 14.40 12.36 -4.39
N ALA A 13 14.00 13.39 -3.64
CA ALA A 13 12.89 13.32 -2.68
C ALA A 13 11.57 13.12 -3.41
N TYR A 14 11.36 13.81 -4.54
CA TYR A 14 10.24 13.58 -5.45
C TYR A 14 10.28 12.20 -6.10
N PHE A 15 11.45 11.68 -6.45
CA PHE A 15 11.62 10.29 -6.90
C PHE A 15 11.30 9.32 -5.77
N ILE A 16 11.67 9.61 -4.52
CA ILE A 16 11.28 8.82 -3.34
C ILE A 16 9.77 8.90 -3.09
N LEU A 17 9.12 10.06 -3.30
CA LEU A 17 7.66 10.27 -3.27
C LEU A 17 6.92 9.62 -4.47
N GLU A 18 7.54 9.53 -5.64
CA GLU A 18 7.01 8.78 -6.79
C GLU A 18 7.18 7.28 -6.58
N VAL A 19 8.29 6.86 -5.96
CA VAL A 19 8.46 5.52 -5.43
C VAL A 19 7.41 5.26 -4.34
N GLN A 20 6.89 6.26 -3.59
CA GLN A 20 5.71 6.12 -2.71
C GLN A 20 4.44 5.67 -3.44
N LYS A 21 4.29 5.95 -4.74
CA LYS A 21 3.20 5.36 -5.55
C LYS A 21 3.46 3.88 -5.86
N LEU A 22 4.72 3.46 -6.05
CA LEU A 22 5.11 2.03 -6.02
C LEU A 22 4.86 1.40 -4.63
N TYR A 23 5.07 2.16 -3.55
CA TYR A 23 4.67 1.77 -2.21
C TYR A 23 3.15 1.67 -2.03
N PHE A 24 2.28 2.11 -2.95
CA PHE A 24 0.84 1.84 -2.82
C PHE A 24 0.56 0.34 -2.93
N PHE A 25 1.13 -0.31 -3.95
CA PHE A 25 0.99 -1.74 -4.12
C PHE A 25 1.77 -2.52 -3.04
N PHE A 26 3.02 -2.13 -2.76
CA PHE A 26 3.80 -2.76 -1.69
C PHE A 26 3.21 -2.51 -0.30
N GLY A 27 2.63 -1.34 -0.06
CA GLY A 27 1.89 -0.96 1.14
C GLY A 27 0.63 -1.79 1.27
N PHE A 28 -0.19 -1.88 0.22
CA PHE A 28 -1.33 -2.80 0.17
C PHE A 28 -0.92 -4.21 0.59
N LEU A 29 0.16 -4.76 0.01
CA LEU A 29 0.70 -6.07 0.38
C LEU A 29 1.24 -6.16 1.82
N MET A 30 1.97 -5.14 2.28
CA MET A 30 2.51 -5.08 3.63
C MET A 30 1.39 -5.10 4.66
N TYR A 31 0.30 -4.39 4.36
CA TYR A 31 -0.88 -4.28 5.22
C TYR A 31 -1.92 -5.37 4.98
N LEU A 32 -1.74 -6.27 4.01
CA LEU A 32 -2.59 -7.47 3.87
C LEU A 32 -2.56 -8.32 5.14
N LYS A 33 -1.42 -8.36 5.84
CA LYS A 33 -1.32 -9.07 7.13
C LYS A 33 -2.22 -8.44 8.18
N ASP A 34 -2.22 -7.11 8.26
CA ASP A 34 -3.07 -6.37 9.20
C ASP A 34 -4.54 -6.47 8.79
N PHE A 35 -4.83 -6.43 7.49
CA PHE A 35 -6.17 -6.69 6.95
C PHE A 35 -6.68 -8.08 7.32
N LYS A 36 -5.88 -9.13 7.10
CA LYS A 36 -6.21 -10.52 7.48
C LYS A 36 -6.49 -10.65 8.98
N ASN A 37 -5.78 -9.89 9.80
CA ASN A 37 -5.92 -9.90 11.25
C ASN A 37 -6.97 -8.88 11.77
N ASN A 38 -7.79 -8.28 10.89
CA ASN A 38 -8.77 -7.23 11.24
C ASN A 38 -8.15 -5.98 11.93
N LYS A 39 -6.85 -5.75 11.75
CA LYS A 39 -6.09 -4.61 12.26
C LYS A 39 -5.94 -3.47 11.24
N TRP A 40 -6.54 -3.58 10.06
CA TRP A 40 -6.54 -2.51 9.06
C TRP A 40 -7.06 -1.14 9.55
N PRO A 41 -7.97 -1.02 10.56
CA PRO A 41 -8.35 0.29 11.08
C PRO A 41 -7.18 1.04 11.72
N LEU A 42 -6.14 0.32 12.20
CA LEU A 42 -4.94 0.89 12.79
C LEU A 42 -4.19 1.83 11.82
N LEU A 43 -4.29 1.57 10.51
CA LEU A 43 -3.72 2.43 9.47
C LEU A 43 -4.23 3.87 9.55
N ASN A 44 -5.49 4.02 9.95
CA ASN A 44 -6.17 5.32 10.01
C ASN A 44 -6.03 5.95 11.40
N PHE A 45 -5.63 5.19 12.43
CA PHE A 45 -5.60 5.66 13.80
C PHE A 45 -4.71 6.88 13.99
N LEU A 46 -3.42 6.77 13.64
CA LEU A 46 -2.46 7.87 13.80
C LEU A 46 -2.84 9.10 12.96
N PRO A 47 -3.18 8.98 11.67
CA PRO A 47 -3.65 10.12 10.87
C PRO A 47 -4.89 10.80 11.44
N ILE A 48 -5.90 10.04 11.87
CA ILE A 48 -7.13 10.59 12.46
C ILE A 48 -6.78 11.37 13.73
N MET A 49 -5.89 10.84 14.57
CA MET A 49 -5.43 11.54 15.77
C MET A 49 -4.76 12.87 15.46
N LEU A 50 -3.89 12.89 14.45
CA LEU A 50 -3.22 14.11 14.05
C LEU A 50 -4.18 15.10 13.37
N CYS A 51 -5.16 14.63 12.59
CA CYS A 51 -6.24 15.48 12.07
C CYS A 51 -6.94 16.23 13.20
N PHE A 52 -7.27 15.54 14.31
CA PHE A 52 -7.86 16.18 15.48
C PHE A 52 -6.88 17.11 16.19
N ALA A 53 -5.66 16.65 16.48
CA ALA A 53 -4.68 17.43 17.24
C ALA A 53 -4.21 18.70 16.50
N MET A 54 -4.14 18.65 15.17
CA MET A 54 -3.62 19.73 14.34
C MET A 54 -4.71 20.48 13.55
N ASN A 55 -5.98 20.10 13.72
CA ASN A 55 -7.12 20.66 13.01
C ASN A 55 -6.91 20.67 11.47
N ARG A 56 -6.50 19.53 10.92
CA ARG A 56 -6.30 19.32 9.48
C ARG A 56 -7.32 18.33 8.93
N MET A 57 -7.70 18.51 7.66
CA MET A 57 -8.63 17.59 6.99
C MET A 57 -7.96 16.23 6.73
N TYR A 58 -8.78 15.18 6.64
CA TYR A 58 -8.30 13.81 6.45
C TYR A 58 -7.53 13.60 5.13
N GLN A 59 -7.92 14.35 4.09
CA GLN A 59 -7.25 14.33 2.79
C GLN A 59 -5.82 14.87 2.80
N PHE A 60 -5.38 15.55 3.87
CA PHE A 60 -3.97 15.94 4.04
C PHE A 60 -3.03 14.73 4.00
N TYR A 61 -3.48 13.58 4.48
CA TYR A 61 -2.71 12.33 4.44
C TYR A 61 -3.08 11.47 3.22
N GLU A 62 -3.09 12.09 2.04
CA GLU A 62 -3.55 11.61 0.74
C GLU A 62 -3.51 10.08 0.50
N PHE A 63 -2.40 9.43 0.86
CA PHE A 63 -2.17 8.00 0.66
C PHE A 63 -3.10 7.07 1.47
N ILE A 64 -3.34 7.43 2.74
CA ILE A 64 -3.99 6.55 3.71
C ILE A 64 -5.51 6.40 3.45
N PRO A 65 -6.26 7.49 3.16
CA PRO A 65 -7.65 7.39 2.71
C PRO A 65 -7.81 6.48 1.49
N VAL A 66 -6.88 6.57 0.52
CA VAL A 66 -6.93 5.78 -0.71
C VAL A 66 -6.70 4.29 -0.42
N ILE A 67 -5.70 3.94 0.41
CA ILE A 67 -5.47 2.55 0.83
C ILE A 67 -6.70 1.96 1.50
N THR A 68 -7.26 2.67 2.48
CA THR A 68 -8.44 2.21 3.22
C THR A 68 -9.63 2.00 2.29
N PHE A 69 -9.85 2.90 1.33
CA PHE A 69 -10.89 2.75 0.31
C PHE A 69 -10.71 1.46 -0.50
N TRP A 70 -9.50 1.20 -1.03
CA TRP A 70 -9.26 0.00 -1.83
C TRP A 70 -9.32 -1.29 -1.01
N PHE A 71 -8.96 -1.27 0.28
CA PHE A 71 -9.20 -2.41 1.17
C PHE A 71 -10.69 -2.70 1.38
N ILE A 72 -11.51 -1.65 1.53
CA ILE A 72 -12.97 -1.81 1.63
C ILE A 72 -13.53 -2.38 0.32
N VAL A 73 -13.11 -1.87 -0.83
CA VAL A 73 -13.52 -2.42 -2.14
C VAL A 73 -13.09 -3.88 -2.28
N ALA A 74 -11.85 -4.21 -1.91
CA ALA A 74 -11.36 -5.59 -1.93
C ALA A 74 -12.19 -6.51 -1.03
N TYR A 75 -12.51 -6.06 0.18
CA TYR A 75 -13.36 -6.78 1.11
C TYR A 75 -14.75 -7.05 0.51
N LEU A 76 -15.37 -6.02 -0.08
CA LEU A 76 -16.69 -6.13 -0.70
C LEU A 76 -16.68 -7.14 -1.84
N VAL A 77 -15.67 -7.12 -2.72
CA VAL A 77 -15.53 -8.09 -3.82
C VAL A 77 -15.48 -9.53 -3.30
N MET A 78 -14.79 -9.76 -2.18
CA MET A 78 -14.68 -11.08 -1.56
C MET A 78 -15.97 -11.53 -0.86
N VAL A 79 -16.70 -10.61 -0.22
CA VAL A 79 -17.88 -10.92 0.60
C VAL A 79 -19.17 -11.01 -0.23
N ILE A 80 -19.29 -10.23 -1.32
CA ILE A 80 -20.41 -10.28 -2.24
C ILE A 80 -20.55 -11.71 -2.80
N TYR A 81 -21.77 -12.21 -2.87
CA TYR A 81 -22.04 -13.55 -3.37
C TYR A 81 -21.66 -13.69 -4.87
N PRO A 82 -21.08 -14.83 -5.31
CA PRO A 82 -20.68 -16.01 -4.55
C PRO A 82 -19.38 -15.79 -3.76
N ARG A 83 -19.35 -16.22 -2.50
CA ARG A 83 -18.14 -16.13 -1.67
C ARG A 83 -17.14 -17.19 -2.11
N VAL A 84 -15.95 -16.75 -2.53
CA VAL A 84 -14.89 -17.63 -3.00
C VAL A 84 -13.74 -17.60 -2.01
N SER A 85 -13.35 -18.77 -1.52
CA SER A 85 -12.16 -18.99 -0.70
C SER A 85 -11.20 -19.96 -1.39
N GLU A 86 -9.95 -20.00 -0.95
CA GLU A 86 -8.94 -20.93 -1.47
C GLU A 86 -9.42 -22.40 -1.41
N ASN A 87 -10.08 -22.79 -0.32
CA ASN A 87 -10.58 -24.17 -0.15
C ASN A 87 -11.67 -24.48 -1.18
N THR A 88 -12.65 -23.58 -1.33
CA THR A 88 -13.73 -23.78 -2.30
C THR A 88 -13.25 -23.74 -3.75
N ALA A 89 -12.21 -22.97 -4.06
CA ALA A 89 -11.61 -22.90 -5.40
C ALA A 89 -10.74 -24.13 -5.73
N LYS A 90 -10.16 -24.78 -4.71
CA LYS A 90 -9.49 -26.08 -4.90
C LYS A 90 -10.49 -27.14 -5.33
N GLU A 91 -11.64 -27.20 -4.67
CA GLU A 91 -12.72 -28.15 -4.95
C GLU A 91 -13.40 -27.85 -6.31
N ASN A 92 -13.81 -26.61 -6.56
CA ASN A 92 -14.57 -26.24 -7.75
C ASN A 92 -13.79 -25.28 -8.66
N CYS A 93 -13.59 -25.66 -9.93
CA CYS A 93 -12.91 -24.80 -10.91
C CYS A 93 -13.74 -23.54 -11.27
N ASP A 94 -15.07 -23.61 -11.20
CA ASP A 94 -15.97 -22.50 -11.54
C ASP A 94 -15.77 -21.28 -10.64
N HIS A 95 -15.25 -21.47 -9.43
CA HIS A 95 -14.93 -20.39 -8.50
C HIS A 95 -13.85 -19.45 -9.05
N TYR A 96 -12.92 -19.93 -9.88
CA TYR A 96 -11.97 -19.07 -10.58
C TYR A 96 -12.68 -18.20 -11.62
N ILE A 97 -13.68 -18.74 -12.32
CA ILE A 97 -14.49 -18.01 -13.31
C ILE A 97 -15.33 -16.95 -12.61
N TYR A 98 -15.99 -17.28 -11.49
CA TYR A 98 -16.73 -16.30 -10.70
C TYR A 98 -15.85 -15.16 -10.19
N MET A 99 -14.63 -15.45 -9.74
CA MET A 99 -13.68 -14.43 -9.35
C MET A 99 -13.25 -13.55 -10.53
N LEU A 100 -12.98 -14.13 -11.70
CA LEU A 100 -12.65 -13.38 -12.90
C LEU A 100 -13.80 -12.44 -13.30
N LEU A 101 -15.04 -12.94 -13.28
CA LEU A 101 -16.24 -12.15 -13.59
C LEU A 101 -16.40 -10.97 -12.62
N LYS A 102 -16.21 -11.20 -11.31
CA LYS A 102 -16.23 -10.13 -10.31
C LYS A 102 -15.17 -9.06 -10.60
N LEU A 103 -13.95 -9.46 -10.93
CA LEU A 103 -12.86 -8.53 -11.26
C LEU A 103 -13.17 -7.73 -12.53
N LEU A 104 -13.76 -8.35 -13.55
CA LEU A 104 -14.19 -7.65 -14.78
C LEU A 104 -15.28 -6.60 -14.48
N ILE A 105 -16.26 -6.93 -13.65
CA ILE A 105 -17.30 -5.98 -13.21
C ILE A 105 -16.65 -4.79 -12.49
N VAL A 106 -15.72 -5.06 -11.57
CA VAL A 106 -15.02 -4.03 -10.81
C VAL A 106 -14.17 -3.13 -11.71
N ILE A 107 -13.44 -3.70 -12.69
CA ILE A 107 -12.71 -2.93 -13.70
C ILE A 107 -13.66 -2.03 -14.51
N GLY A 108 -14.83 -2.54 -14.88
CA GLY A 108 -15.86 -1.76 -15.57
C GLY A 108 -16.33 -0.56 -14.74
N LEU A 109 -16.65 -0.79 -13.46
CA LEU A 109 -17.06 0.27 -12.53
C LEU A 109 -15.96 1.31 -12.32
N ILE A 110 -14.72 0.88 -12.15
CA ILE A 110 -13.56 1.76 -12.03
C ILE A 110 -13.41 2.61 -13.29
N THR A 111 -13.49 2.00 -14.47
CA THR A 111 -13.38 2.70 -15.75
C THR A 111 -14.49 3.75 -15.89
N ILE A 112 -15.74 3.41 -15.56
CA ILE A 112 -16.87 4.35 -15.61
C ILE A 112 -16.63 5.55 -14.67
N LEU A 113 -16.19 5.30 -13.44
CA LEU A 113 -15.89 6.36 -12.47
C LEU A 113 -14.70 7.23 -12.89
N ASN A 114 -13.69 6.63 -13.53
CA ASN A 114 -12.53 7.38 -13.99
C ASN A 114 -12.87 8.28 -15.19
N LEU A 115 -13.72 7.79 -16.11
CA LEU A 115 -14.16 8.54 -17.29
C LEU A 115 -15.22 9.60 -16.97
N SER A 116 -16.11 9.36 -16.00
CA SER A 116 -17.22 10.26 -15.69
C SER A 116 -16.97 11.06 -14.41
N GLU A 117 -16.55 12.31 -14.57
CA GLU A 117 -16.37 13.26 -13.47
C GLU A 117 -17.68 13.52 -12.70
N ASN A 118 -18.80 13.70 -13.40
CA ASN A 118 -20.10 13.93 -12.76
C ASN A 118 -20.56 12.76 -11.89
N VAL A 119 -20.33 11.51 -12.31
CA VAL A 119 -20.70 10.33 -11.50
C VAL A 119 -19.78 10.24 -10.29
N PHE A 120 -18.48 10.47 -10.48
CA PHE A 120 -17.49 10.51 -9.41
C PHE A 120 -17.86 11.54 -8.34
N GLU A 121 -18.15 12.78 -8.75
CA GLU A 121 -18.56 13.84 -7.84
C GLU A 121 -19.84 13.48 -7.08
N LYS A 122 -20.89 13.00 -7.76
CA LYS A 122 -22.15 12.62 -7.09
C LYS A 122 -21.96 11.58 -5.99
N ILE A 123 -21.07 10.62 -6.17
CA ILE A 123 -20.80 9.56 -5.19
C ILE A 123 -19.98 10.11 -4.02
N PHE A 124 -18.86 10.79 -4.29
CA PHE A 124 -17.94 11.21 -3.24
C PHE A 124 -18.36 12.51 -2.54
N MET A 125 -19.21 13.34 -3.16
CA MET A 125 -19.84 14.51 -2.54
C MET A 125 -21.19 14.20 -1.87
N ALA A 126 -21.56 12.93 -1.73
CA ALA A 126 -22.77 12.52 -1.03
C ALA A 126 -22.74 12.99 0.44
N ARG A 127 -23.89 13.48 0.94
CA ARG A 127 -24.02 14.12 2.25
C ARG A 127 -23.46 13.28 3.41
N LEU A 128 -23.61 11.96 3.33
CA LEU A 128 -23.27 11.04 4.42
C LEU A 128 -21.77 10.96 4.72
N TRP A 129 -20.91 11.17 3.73
CA TRP A 129 -19.48 10.91 3.88
C TRP A 129 -18.56 11.91 3.18
N LYS A 130 -19.09 12.96 2.54
CA LYS A 130 -18.28 13.91 1.76
C LYS A 130 -17.07 14.47 2.52
N PHE A 131 -17.17 14.61 3.83
CA PHE A 131 -16.10 15.10 4.71
C PHE A 131 -14.84 14.21 4.69
N LEU A 132 -14.95 12.94 4.30
CA LEU A 132 -13.81 12.05 4.18
C LEU A 132 -12.97 12.33 2.94
N PHE A 133 -13.54 12.95 1.91
CA PHE A 133 -12.96 13.06 0.55
C PHE A 133 -12.67 14.49 0.11
N ILE A 134 -13.11 15.47 0.90
CA ILE A 134 -12.94 16.89 0.61
C ILE A 134 -11.61 17.39 1.22
N ASP A 135 -10.95 18.30 0.50
CA ASP A 135 -9.78 19.04 0.98
C ASP A 135 -10.15 20.44 1.55
N SER A 136 -9.17 21.19 2.09
CA SER A 136 -9.36 22.47 2.77
C SER A 136 -10.16 23.51 1.98
N ASP A 137 -10.06 23.46 0.65
CA ASP A 137 -10.76 24.38 -0.26
C ASP A 137 -12.17 23.91 -0.63
N TYR A 138 -12.66 22.82 -0.02
CA TYR A 138 -13.93 22.18 -0.30
C TYR A 138 -14.04 21.53 -1.68
N VAL A 139 -12.89 21.16 -2.27
CA VAL A 139 -12.79 20.63 -3.64
C VAL A 139 -12.38 19.15 -3.62
N LEU A 140 -12.86 18.38 -4.61
CA LEU A 140 -12.62 16.94 -4.74
C LEU A 140 -11.32 16.58 -5.50
N ASN A 141 -10.59 17.59 -5.99
CA ASN A 141 -9.51 17.41 -6.96
C ASN A 141 -8.39 16.52 -6.42
N VAL A 142 -7.99 16.71 -5.15
CA VAL A 142 -6.94 15.92 -4.50
C VAL A 142 -7.35 14.45 -4.41
N TRP A 143 -8.56 14.18 -3.91
CA TRP A 143 -9.10 12.82 -3.85
C TRP A 143 -9.21 12.19 -5.22
N ARG A 144 -9.77 12.90 -6.21
CA ARG A 144 -9.93 12.39 -7.58
C ARG A 144 -8.59 12.05 -8.22
N LYS A 145 -7.59 12.93 -8.08
CA LYS A 145 -6.23 12.71 -8.60
C LYS A 145 -5.62 11.46 -8.00
N ASN A 146 -5.65 11.32 -6.67
CA ASN A 146 -5.04 10.19 -5.98
C ASN A 146 -5.80 8.87 -6.18
N TRP A 147 -7.12 8.92 -6.27
CA TRP A 147 -7.95 7.78 -6.61
C TRP A 147 -7.65 7.29 -8.03
N SER A 148 -7.61 8.20 -9.01
CA SER A 148 -7.33 7.89 -10.42
C SER A 148 -5.93 7.30 -10.60
N ALA A 149 -4.93 7.89 -9.92
CA ALA A 149 -3.54 7.43 -9.93
C ALA A 149 -3.36 5.97 -9.45
N ASN A 150 -4.29 5.46 -8.63
CA ASN A 150 -4.17 4.15 -7.99
C ASN A 150 -5.29 3.16 -8.35
N CYS A 151 -6.12 3.50 -9.35
CA CYS A 151 -7.40 2.83 -9.53
C CYS A 151 -7.32 1.34 -9.89
N TYR A 152 -6.26 0.89 -10.57
CA TYR A 152 -6.09 -0.51 -10.94
C TYR A 152 -5.15 -1.32 -10.03
N SER A 153 -4.44 -0.66 -9.10
CA SER A 153 -3.39 -1.29 -8.28
C SER A 153 -3.91 -2.50 -7.50
N PHE A 154 -5.08 -2.36 -6.87
CA PHE A 154 -5.70 -3.43 -6.10
C PHE A 154 -6.17 -4.59 -7.00
N VAL A 155 -6.75 -4.29 -8.17
CA VAL A 155 -7.24 -5.29 -9.12
C VAL A 155 -6.08 -6.12 -9.64
N PHE A 156 -4.97 -5.49 -10.01
CA PHE A 156 -3.76 -6.20 -10.43
C PHE A 156 -3.23 -7.13 -9.34
N GLY A 157 -3.29 -6.70 -8.07
CA GLY A 157 -2.93 -7.55 -6.93
C GLY A 157 -3.83 -8.78 -6.81
N MET A 158 -5.14 -8.62 -6.97
CA MET A 158 -6.09 -9.74 -6.95
C MET A 158 -5.90 -10.70 -8.13
N ILE A 159 -5.69 -10.18 -9.34
CA ILE A 159 -5.42 -11.00 -10.53
C ILE A 159 -4.14 -11.81 -10.32
N PHE A 160 -3.07 -11.16 -9.85
CA PHE A 160 -1.81 -11.83 -9.55
C PHE A 160 -2.00 -12.95 -8.52
N ALA A 161 -2.71 -12.68 -7.42
CA ALA A 161 -3.01 -13.69 -6.40
C ALA A 161 -3.82 -14.87 -6.97
N LEU A 162 -4.80 -14.59 -7.84
CA LEU A 162 -5.61 -15.61 -8.50
C LEU A 162 -4.76 -16.50 -9.42
N ILE A 163 -3.86 -15.89 -10.21
CA ILE A 163 -2.91 -16.61 -11.06
C ILE A 163 -2.00 -17.49 -10.20
N CYS A 164 -1.44 -16.97 -9.10
CA CYS A 164 -0.64 -17.77 -8.17
C CYS A 164 -1.42 -18.97 -7.61
N CYS A 165 -2.67 -18.77 -7.21
CA CYS A 165 -3.53 -19.85 -6.72
C CYS A 165 -3.81 -20.90 -7.81
N PHE A 166 -4.05 -20.48 -9.05
CA PHE A 166 -4.27 -21.37 -10.18
C PHE A 166 -3.00 -22.17 -10.53
N LEU A 167 -1.84 -21.52 -10.56
CA LEU A 167 -0.56 -22.15 -10.84
C LEU A 167 -0.16 -23.16 -9.74
N ARG A 168 -0.45 -22.86 -8.47
CA ARG A 168 -0.32 -23.82 -7.36
C ARG A 168 -1.24 -25.02 -7.55
N LYS A 169 -2.51 -24.82 -7.93
CA LYS A 169 -3.45 -25.92 -8.22
C LYS A 169 -2.98 -26.83 -9.37
N LYS A 170 -2.27 -26.27 -10.35
CA LYS A 170 -1.68 -27.02 -11.48
C LYS A 170 -0.32 -27.65 -11.15
N ASN A 171 0.17 -27.57 -9.92
CA ASN A 171 1.50 -28.03 -9.49
C ASN A 171 2.63 -27.47 -10.37
N LEU A 172 2.44 -26.27 -10.95
CA LEU A 172 3.45 -25.57 -11.74
C LEU A 172 4.36 -24.72 -10.85
N ILE A 173 3.83 -24.29 -9.70
CA ILE A 173 4.55 -23.65 -8.61
C ILE A 173 4.48 -24.61 -7.43
N ASP A 174 5.46 -25.50 -7.34
CA ASP A 174 5.70 -26.33 -6.17
C ASP A 174 7.05 -25.92 -5.55
N ASP A 175 7.08 -25.87 -4.21
CA ASP A 175 8.30 -25.86 -3.41
C ASP A 175 8.99 -27.23 -3.57
N TYR A 176 9.54 -27.47 -4.77
CA TYR A 176 10.22 -28.70 -5.15
C TYR A 176 11.32 -29.10 -4.15
N GLU A 177 11.84 -28.15 -3.37
CA GLU A 177 12.80 -28.39 -2.29
C GLU A 177 12.26 -29.24 -1.15
N ASN A 178 11.00 -29.10 -0.73
CA ASN A 178 10.49 -29.83 0.44
C ASN A 178 10.15 -31.30 0.13
N ASN A 179 9.98 -31.65 -1.15
CA ASN A 179 9.68 -33.02 -1.58
C ASN A 179 10.93 -33.79 -2.03
N LEU A 180 12.13 -33.19 -1.95
CA LEU A 180 13.39 -33.83 -2.35
C LEU A 180 13.96 -34.79 -1.31
N GLU A 181 13.54 -34.71 -0.05
CA GLU A 181 14.12 -35.51 1.04
C GLU A 181 13.52 -36.92 1.20
N GLN A 182 12.50 -37.31 0.42
CA GLN A 182 11.72 -38.53 0.71
C GLN A 182 11.88 -39.71 -0.26
N HIS A 183 12.70 -39.63 -1.31
CA HIS A 183 12.87 -40.77 -2.23
C HIS A 183 14.35 -41.16 -2.39
N GLU A 184 14.74 -42.14 -1.59
CA GLU A 184 16.09 -42.70 -1.45
C GLU A 184 16.24 -44.07 -2.16
N ASP A 185 15.50 -44.31 -3.25
CA ASP A 185 15.66 -45.52 -4.09
C ASP A 185 16.18 -45.12 -5.49
N ASP A 186 17.50 -45.22 -5.67
CA ASP A 186 18.27 -44.69 -6.79
C ASP A 186 18.43 -45.70 -7.95
N ASN A 187 17.63 -45.55 -9.00
CA ASN A 187 17.89 -46.13 -10.33
C ASN A 187 18.58 -45.09 -11.24
N LEU A 188 19.55 -45.53 -12.07
CA LEU A 188 20.33 -44.66 -12.99
C LEU A 188 19.44 -43.86 -13.96
N GLU A 189 18.39 -44.47 -14.49
CA GLU A 189 17.40 -43.83 -15.38
C GLU A 189 16.62 -42.70 -14.68
N PHE A 190 16.30 -42.88 -13.39
CA PHE A 190 15.67 -41.85 -12.58
C PHE A 190 16.63 -40.67 -12.29
N ARG A 191 17.94 -40.90 -12.29
CA ARG A 191 18.96 -39.85 -12.10
C ARG A 191 19.10 -38.96 -13.33
N GLU A 192 19.05 -39.52 -14.55
CA GLU A 192 19.05 -38.76 -15.80
C GLU A 192 17.79 -37.92 -15.95
N LYS A 193 16.61 -38.52 -15.72
CA LYS A 193 15.32 -37.82 -15.77
C LYS A 193 15.21 -36.70 -14.73
N ARG A 194 15.81 -36.88 -13.54
CA ARG A 194 15.94 -35.81 -12.51
C ARG A 194 16.83 -34.67 -12.98
N ARG A 195 17.97 -34.97 -13.62
CA ARG A 195 18.90 -33.96 -14.14
C ARG A 195 18.25 -33.11 -15.24
N ASP A 196 17.50 -33.72 -16.14
CA ASP A 196 16.80 -33.01 -17.21
C ASP A 196 15.66 -32.14 -16.67
N LYS A 197 14.89 -32.65 -15.71
CA LYS A 197 13.82 -31.87 -15.05
C LYS A 197 14.41 -30.70 -14.25
N PHE A 198 15.55 -30.91 -13.58
CA PHE A 198 16.27 -29.85 -12.88
C PHE A 198 16.83 -28.80 -13.84
N ALA A 199 17.47 -29.21 -14.93
CA ALA A 199 17.99 -28.30 -15.95
C ALA A 199 16.87 -27.49 -16.61
N LEU A 200 15.72 -28.10 -16.91
CA LEU A 200 14.54 -27.42 -17.43
C LEU A 200 13.96 -26.42 -16.43
N SER A 201 13.89 -26.78 -15.15
CA SER A 201 13.46 -25.88 -14.06
C SER A 201 14.41 -24.68 -13.92
N LEU A 202 15.72 -24.91 -13.99
CA LEU A 202 16.73 -23.86 -13.93
C LEU A 202 16.63 -22.91 -15.12
N LYS A 203 16.49 -23.44 -16.34
CA LYS A 203 16.27 -22.63 -17.56
C LYS A 203 15.03 -21.74 -17.42
N LYS A 204 13.90 -22.29 -16.95
CA LYS A 204 12.68 -21.51 -16.69
C LYS A 204 12.90 -20.39 -15.68
N LYS A 205 13.59 -20.68 -14.55
CA LYS A 205 13.91 -19.67 -13.53
C LYS A 205 14.80 -18.56 -14.09
N ILE A 206 15.84 -18.91 -14.86
CA ILE A 206 16.73 -17.92 -15.49
C ILE A 206 15.94 -16.99 -16.43
N VAL A 207 15.09 -17.54 -17.28
CA VAL A 207 14.23 -16.74 -18.18
C VAL A 207 13.33 -15.79 -17.39
N LEU A 208 12.69 -16.29 -16.32
CA LEU A 208 11.85 -15.45 -15.44
C LEU A 208 12.63 -14.32 -14.76
N VAL A 209 13.87 -14.58 -14.33
CA VAL A 209 14.77 -13.56 -13.76
C VAL A 209 15.10 -12.49 -14.81
N PHE A 210 15.48 -12.89 -16.03
CA PHE A 210 15.77 -11.93 -17.10
C PHE A 210 14.56 -11.05 -17.44
N ILE A 211 13.37 -11.64 -17.60
CA ILE A 211 12.12 -10.90 -17.85
C ILE A 211 11.84 -9.92 -16.72
N SER A 212 12.05 -10.34 -15.46
CA SER A 212 11.85 -9.48 -14.29
C SER A 212 12.80 -8.30 -14.27
N ILE A 213 14.07 -8.53 -14.58
CA ILE A 213 15.09 -7.47 -14.66
C ILE A 213 14.72 -6.46 -15.75
N ILE A 214 14.37 -6.93 -16.95
CA ILE A 214 13.94 -6.07 -18.06
C ILE A 214 12.71 -5.24 -17.67
N GLY A 215 11.71 -5.84 -17.03
CA GLY A 215 10.51 -5.11 -16.59
C GLY A 215 10.80 -4.03 -15.54
N LEU A 216 11.68 -4.31 -14.57
CA LEU A 216 12.11 -3.31 -13.59
C LEU A 216 12.88 -2.17 -14.26
N PHE A 217 13.85 -2.49 -15.12
CA PHE A 217 14.61 -1.47 -15.85
C PHE A 217 13.74 -0.62 -16.78
N SER A 218 12.79 -1.25 -17.49
CA SER A 218 11.83 -0.54 -18.34
C SER A 218 10.97 0.43 -17.54
N SER A 219 10.53 0.03 -16.34
CA SER A 219 9.74 0.88 -15.46
C SER A 219 10.54 2.07 -14.93
N ILE A 220 11.79 1.83 -14.52
CA ILE A 220 12.71 2.89 -14.09
C ILE A 220 12.99 3.85 -15.25
N PHE A 221 13.27 3.31 -16.43
CA PHE A 221 13.50 4.11 -17.63
C PHE A 221 12.30 4.98 -18.00
N PHE A 222 11.08 4.43 -17.92
CA PHE A 222 9.84 5.18 -18.15
C PHE A 222 9.73 6.39 -17.21
N VAL A 223 9.93 6.18 -15.90
CA VAL A 223 9.87 7.25 -14.90
C VAL A 223 10.95 8.31 -15.17
N LEU A 224 12.18 7.89 -15.53
CA LEU A 224 13.28 8.81 -15.83
C LEU A 224 13.10 9.59 -17.14
N ALA A 225 12.49 8.97 -18.16
CA ALA A 225 12.22 9.59 -19.45
C ALA A 225 11.05 10.58 -19.41
N CYS A 226 10.27 10.57 -18.33
CA CYS A 226 9.10 11.40 -18.21
C CYS A 226 9.45 12.87 -18.00
N LYS A 227 8.96 13.73 -18.89
CA LYS A 227 9.29 15.16 -18.90
C LYS A 227 8.43 16.00 -17.96
N SER A 228 7.19 15.59 -17.70
CA SER A 228 6.24 16.32 -16.85
C SER A 228 5.42 15.37 -15.96
N LYS A 229 5.18 15.79 -14.72
CA LYS A 229 4.45 15.02 -13.71
C LYS A 229 3.03 14.68 -14.15
N ASP A 230 2.31 15.66 -14.68
CA ASP A 230 0.90 15.50 -15.03
C ASP A 230 0.69 14.53 -16.22
N GLN A 231 1.62 14.50 -17.18
CA GLN A 231 1.56 13.51 -18.26
C GLN A 231 1.87 12.11 -17.73
N CYS A 232 2.79 11.97 -16.78
CA CYS A 232 3.13 10.69 -16.17
C CYS A 232 1.98 10.11 -15.35
N ASP A 233 1.32 10.96 -14.55
CA ASP A 233 0.22 10.57 -13.67
C ASP A 233 -0.94 9.89 -14.44
N ILE A 234 -1.11 10.20 -15.72
CA ILE A 234 -2.11 9.55 -16.59
C ILE A 234 -1.74 8.09 -16.88
N TYR A 235 -0.47 7.79 -17.13
CA TYR A 235 -0.02 6.46 -17.57
C TYR A 235 0.34 5.53 -16.39
N ILE A 236 0.76 6.10 -15.26
CA ILE A 236 1.14 5.36 -14.05
C ILE A 236 0.13 4.26 -13.70
N PRO A 237 -1.20 4.51 -13.57
CA PRO A 237 -2.18 3.49 -13.17
C PRO A 237 -2.13 2.21 -14.01
N TYR A 238 -1.82 2.35 -15.30
CA TYR A 238 -1.81 1.24 -16.26
C TYR A 238 -0.47 0.51 -16.26
N LEU A 239 0.63 1.21 -16.02
CA LEU A 239 1.98 0.66 -16.08
C LEU A 239 2.47 0.09 -14.75
N MET A 240 1.83 0.41 -13.62
CA MET A 240 2.23 -0.07 -12.29
C MET A 240 2.30 -1.59 -12.14
N ILE A 241 1.57 -2.36 -12.98
CA ILE A 241 1.62 -3.82 -12.95
C ILE A 241 3.00 -4.37 -13.30
N VAL A 242 3.74 -3.69 -14.20
CA VAL A 242 5.04 -4.15 -14.71
C VAL A 242 6.08 -4.25 -13.59
N PRO A 243 6.45 -3.17 -12.88
CA PRO A 243 7.48 -3.25 -11.84
C PRO A 243 7.06 -4.16 -10.67
N VAL A 244 5.76 -4.22 -10.39
CA VAL A 244 5.17 -5.05 -9.35
C VAL A 244 5.34 -6.54 -9.65
N VAL A 245 4.89 -7.00 -10.81
CA VAL A 245 4.95 -8.41 -11.21
C VAL A 245 6.41 -8.82 -11.38
N SER A 246 7.24 -7.95 -11.98
CA SER A 246 8.67 -8.18 -12.11
C SER A 246 9.36 -8.35 -10.76
N TYR A 247 9.11 -7.47 -9.78
CA TYR A 247 9.69 -7.64 -8.44
C TYR A 247 9.26 -8.96 -7.79
N PHE A 248 7.97 -9.30 -7.89
CA PHE A 248 7.48 -10.53 -7.28
C PHE A 248 8.06 -11.78 -7.90
N ILE A 249 8.12 -11.86 -9.22
CA ILE A 249 8.75 -12.99 -9.91
C ILE A 249 10.22 -13.08 -9.49
N LEU A 250 10.95 -11.96 -9.49
CA LEU A 250 12.36 -11.94 -9.07
C LEU A 250 12.56 -12.43 -7.64
N ARG A 251 11.75 -11.94 -6.69
CA ARG A 251 11.84 -12.31 -5.27
C ARG A 251 11.49 -13.77 -5.02
N ASN A 252 10.54 -14.34 -5.76
CA ASN A 252 10.08 -15.72 -5.56
C ASN A 252 10.85 -16.77 -6.39
N THR A 253 11.62 -16.37 -7.41
CA THR A 253 12.41 -17.28 -8.25
C THR A 253 13.77 -17.62 -7.66
N LEU A 254 14.42 -16.65 -6.99
CA LEU A 254 15.73 -16.80 -6.38
C LEU A 254 15.60 -17.18 -4.91
N GLN A 255 15.98 -18.41 -4.56
CA GLN A 255 15.93 -18.91 -3.19
C GLN A 255 16.67 -18.00 -2.20
N PHE A 256 17.87 -17.53 -2.58
CA PHE A 256 18.64 -16.57 -1.79
C PHE A 256 17.85 -15.29 -1.47
N LEU A 257 17.09 -14.74 -2.43
CA LEU A 257 16.27 -13.53 -2.24
C LEU A 257 14.98 -13.79 -1.45
N ARG A 258 14.49 -15.04 -1.48
CA ARG A 258 13.31 -15.46 -0.71
C ARG A 258 13.63 -15.61 0.77
N GLU A 259 14.80 -16.16 1.09
CA GLU A 259 15.20 -16.48 2.46
C GLU A 259 15.90 -15.30 3.16
N LYS A 260 16.62 -14.46 2.41
CA LYS A 260 17.36 -13.34 3.00
C LYS A 260 16.60 -12.03 2.82
N CYS A 261 16.28 -11.40 3.94
CA CYS A 261 15.79 -10.03 3.99
C CYS A 261 16.84 -9.13 4.64
N SER A 262 17.02 -7.93 4.10
CA SER A 262 17.84 -6.92 4.78
C SER A 262 17.14 -6.47 6.06
N PHE A 263 17.87 -6.49 7.17
CA PHE A 263 17.39 -6.05 8.47
C PHE A 263 16.89 -4.59 8.42
N ILE A 264 17.68 -3.70 7.81
CA ILE A 264 17.38 -2.26 7.74
C ILE A 264 16.11 -2.03 6.92
N PHE A 265 16.00 -2.63 5.74
CA PHE A 265 14.80 -2.45 4.89
C PHE A 265 13.55 -3.09 5.51
N SER A 266 13.70 -4.22 6.21
CA SER A 266 12.60 -4.84 6.98
C SER A 266 12.16 -3.94 8.14
N TRP A 267 13.11 -3.28 8.82
CA TRP A 267 12.82 -2.32 9.88
C TRP A 267 12.08 -1.10 9.34
N PHE A 268 12.59 -0.44 8.29
CA PHE A 268 11.89 0.67 7.62
C PHE A 268 10.49 0.28 7.15
N GLY A 269 10.31 -0.93 6.61
CA GLY A 269 8.99 -1.44 6.24
C GLY A 269 8.03 -1.56 7.44
N LYS A 270 8.50 -1.94 8.62
CA LYS A 270 7.65 -2.09 9.82
C LYS A 270 7.09 -0.77 10.35
N ILE A 271 7.80 0.33 10.10
CA ILE A 271 7.47 1.69 10.58
C ILE A 271 7.10 2.63 9.42
N SER A 272 6.77 2.09 8.24
CA SER A 272 6.60 2.86 7.00
C SER A 272 5.42 3.84 7.06
N LEU A 273 4.34 3.48 7.73
CA LEU A 273 3.20 4.37 7.96
C LEU A 273 3.63 5.59 8.77
N GLU A 274 4.33 5.36 9.88
CA GLU A 274 4.77 6.43 10.77
C GLU A 274 5.81 7.31 10.08
N LEU A 275 6.73 6.73 9.31
CA LEU A 275 7.67 7.49 8.49
C LEU A 275 6.96 8.38 7.47
N TYR A 276 5.94 7.85 6.79
CA TYR A 276 5.14 8.63 5.85
C TYR A 276 4.45 9.79 6.57
N VAL A 277 3.70 9.52 7.63
CA VAL A 277 2.95 10.54 8.37
C VAL A 277 3.89 11.57 9.00
N CYS A 278 4.97 11.14 9.66
CA CYS A 278 5.93 12.03 10.32
C CYS A 278 6.71 12.87 9.31
N SER A 279 6.89 12.40 8.07
CA SER A 279 7.58 13.19 7.05
C SER A 279 6.90 14.55 6.83
N TYR A 280 5.56 14.61 6.85
CA TYR A 280 4.80 15.86 6.68
C TYR A 280 4.91 16.82 7.86
N HIS A 281 5.21 16.33 9.06
CA HIS A 281 5.12 17.12 10.29
C HIS A 281 6.48 17.46 10.90
N ILE A 282 7.48 16.62 10.66
CA ILE A 282 8.81 16.75 11.28
C ILE A 282 9.82 17.17 10.23
N TRP A 283 9.78 16.57 9.03
CA TRP A 283 10.83 16.77 8.04
C TRP A 283 10.48 17.85 7.03
N LEU A 284 9.23 17.87 6.57
CA LEU A 284 8.69 18.86 5.65
C LEU A 284 8.13 20.05 6.43
N ALA A 285 8.40 21.26 5.94
CA ALA A 285 7.88 22.52 6.45
C ALA A 285 6.95 23.18 5.42
N ALA A 286 6.18 24.18 5.86
CA ALA A 286 5.31 25.00 5.01
C ALA A 286 4.43 24.17 4.04
N ASP A 287 3.65 23.23 4.58
CA ASP A 287 2.76 22.35 3.80
C ASP A 287 3.50 21.62 2.65
N ALA A 288 4.63 20.99 2.96
CA ALA A 288 5.49 20.27 2.02
C ALA A 288 6.24 21.11 0.97
N SER A 289 6.28 22.44 1.13
CA SER A 289 7.08 23.33 0.27
C SER A 289 8.51 23.60 0.78
N GLY A 290 8.80 23.27 2.04
CA GLY A 290 10.11 23.46 2.67
C GLY A 290 10.66 22.20 3.33
N VAL A 291 11.94 22.23 3.67
CA VAL A 291 12.63 21.19 4.45
C VAL A 291 13.06 21.79 5.79
N LEU A 292 12.99 21.02 6.87
CA LEU A 292 13.48 21.43 8.18
C LEU A 292 15.00 21.70 8.13
N ILE A 293 15.40 22.90 8.51
CA ILE A 293 16.81 23.33 8.61
C ILE A 293 17.13 23.61 10.07
N LEU A 294 17.87 22.70 10.70
CA LEU A 294 18.47 22.86 12.03
C LEU A 294 19.87 23.49 11.96
N LEU A 295 20.62 23.19 10.89
CA LEU A 295 21.98 23.69 10.65
C LEU A 295 22.05 24.37 9.26
N PRO A 296 21.92 25.71 9.19
CA PRO A 296 21.81 26.42 7.91
C PRO A 296 23.05 26.29 7.01
N ASP A 297 24.26 26.23 7.59
CA ASP A 297 25.50 26.19 6.81
C ASP A 297 25.97 24.77 6.45
N TYR A 298 25.33 23.74 7.00
CA TYR A 298 25.74 22.34 6.83
C TYR A 298 24.60 21.45 6.32
N THR A 299 24.24 21.59 5.05
CA THR A 299 23.09 20.90 4.43
C THR A 299 23.14 19.37 4.55
N VAL A 300 24.30 18.76 4.33
CA VAL A 300 24.45 17.29 4.42
C VAL A 300 24.27 16.82 5.86
N LEU A 301 24.92 17.50 6.81
CA LEU A 301 24.81 17.17 8.23
C LEU A 301 23.39 17.40 8.75
N ASN A 302 22.75 18.50 8.36
CA ASN A 302 21.34 18.77 8.64
C ASN A 302 20.45 17.62 8.14
N SER A 303 20.69 17.13 6.92
CA SER A 303 19.91 16.04 6.34
C SER A 303 20.10 14.74 7.12
N ILE A 304 21.33 14.39 7.50
CA ILE A 304 21.62 13.20 8.31
C ILE A 304 20.93 13.29 9.68
N ILE A 305 21.05 14.44 10.35
CA ILE A 305 20.46 14.65 11.69
C ILE A 305 18.93 14.60 11.62
N THR A 306 18.32 15.30 10.68
CA THR A 306 16.86 15.31 10.52
C THR A 306 16.35 13.92 10.15
N ILE A 307 17.03 13.19 9.26
CA ILE A 307 16.70 11.79 8.91
C ILE A 307 16.76 10.88 10.13
N PHE A 308 17.81 10.99 10.94
CA PHE A 308 17.95 10.22 12.16
C PHE A 308 16.83 10.54 13.16
N MET A 309 16.59 11.83 13.43
CA MET A 309 15.56 12.28 14.38
C MET A 309 14.17 11.80 13.99
N PHE A 310 13.72 12.03 12.75
CA PHE A 310 12.39 11.61 12.35
C PHE A 310 12.25 10.09 12.32
N SER A 311 13.32 9.35 12.00
CA SER A 311 13.30 7.88 12.02
C SER A 311 13.14 7.35 13.45
N CYS A 312 13.83 7.93 14.43
CA CYS A 312 13.68 7.59 15.85
C CYS A 312 12.26 7.89 16.35
N ILE A 313 11.71 9.06 16.02
CA ILE A 313 10.35 9.43 16.41
C ILE A 313 9.32 8.50 15.78
N SER A 314 9.47 8.16 14.49
CA SER A 314 8.58 7.23 13.79
C SER A 314 8.60 5.83 14.42
N HIS A 315 9.77 5.38 14.87
CA HIS A 315 9.91 4.10 15.56
C HIS A 315 9.18 4.06 16.91
N GLU A 316 9.30 5.12 17.72
CA GLU A 316 8.57 5.21 18.99
C GLU A 316 7.06 5.35 18.77
N LEU A 317 6.63 6.12 17.76
CA LEU A 317 5.22 6.23 17.39
C LEU A 317 4.63 4.90 16.94
N ASN A 318 5.40 4.06 16.23
CA ASN A 318 4.93 2.73 15.81
C ASN A 318 4.69 1.82 17.02
N LYS A 319 5.59 1.86 18.02
CA LYS A 319 5.40 1.10 19.27
C LYS A 319 4.14 1.55 20.01
N LEU A 320 3.95 2.87 20.15
CA LEU A 320 2.79 3.44 20.84
C LEU A 320 1.49 3.10 20.10
N THR A 321 1.47 3.32 18.79
CA THR A 321 0.31 3.04 17.92
C THR A 321 -0.06 1.57 17.99
N ARG A 322 0.90 0.65 17.96
CA ARG A 322 0.64 -0.78 18.09
C ARG A 322 0.13 -1.17 19.47
N CYS A 323 0.74 -0.64 20.53
CA CYS A 323 0.30 -0.87 21.90
C CYS A 323 -1.16 -0.44 22.10
N ILE A 324 -1.50 0.80 21.71
CA ILE A 324 -2.87 1.31 21.81
C ILE A 324 -3.81 0.54 20.88
N GLY A 325 -3.34 0.19 19.68
CA GLY A 325 -4.08 -0.56 18.68
C GLY A 325 -4.53 -1.94 19.16
N GLU A 326 -3.75 -2.62 19.98
CA GLU A 326 -4.14 -3.91 20.58
C GLU A 326 -5.33 -3.78 21.53
N TYR A 327 -5.46 -2.65 22.23
CA TYR A 327 -6.59 -2.37 23.09
C TYR A 327 -7.82 -1.89 22.30
N LEU A 328 -7.64 -1.06 21.26
CA LEU A 328 -8.75 -0.53 20.46
C LEU A 328 -9.34 -1.55 19.48
N PHE A 329 -8.48 -2.37 18.88
CA PHE A 329 -8.84 -3.33 17.84
C PHE A 329 -8.47 -4.76 18.27
N PRO A 330 -9.08 -5.30 19.34
CA PRO A 330 -8.79 -6.65 19.81
C PRO A 330 -9.31 -7.70 18.83
N ASN A 331 -8.54 -8.77 18.65
CA ASN A 331 -8.86 -9.87 17.72
C ASN A 331 -10.08 -10.72 18.14
N SER A 332 -10.64 -10.52 19.35
CA SER A 332 -11.64 -11.41 19.94
C SER A 332 -13.04 -11.21 19.36
N SER A 333 -13.51 -9.97 19.22
CA SER A 333 -14.83 -9.69 18.60
C SER A 333 -14.96 -8.24 18.12
N TRP A 334 -15.70 -8.06 17.02
CA TRP A 334 -16.03 -6.72 16.49
C TRP A 334 -16.83 -5.89 17.50
N LYS A 335 -17.64 -6.53 18.36
CA LYS A 335 -18.41 -5.88 19.43
C LYS A 335 -17.49 -5.24 20.46
N THR A 336 -16.43 -5.95 20.86
CA THR A 336 -15.41 -5.42 21.80
C THR A 336 -14.67 -4.24 21.17
N CYS A 337 -14.28 -4.35 19.90
CA CYS A 337 -13.68 -3.24 19.17
C CYS A 337 -14.59 -2.01 19.14
N LEU A 338 -15.86 -2.17 18.76
CA LEU A 338 -16.82 -1.07 18.70
C LEU A 338 -17.01 -0.42 20.09
N LYS A 339 -17.15 -1.23 21.14
CA LYS A 339 -17.22 -0.74 22.52
C LYS A 339 -15.99 0.08 22.90
N ASN A 340 -14.78 -0.43 22.63
CA ASN A 340 -13.53 0.23 22.99
C ASN A 340 -13.34 1.53 22.20
N SER A 341 -13.66 1.54 20.90
CA SER A 341 -13.65 2.74 20.07
C SER A 341 -14.63 3.81 20.57
N ILE A 342 -15.85 3.43 20.97
CA ILE A 342 -16.83 4.37 21.54
C ILE A 342 -16.28 4.98 22.84
N ILE A 343 -15.81 4.15 23.78
CA ILE A 343 -15.24 4.62 25.05
C ILE A 343 -14.11 5.60 24.79
N PHE A 344 -13.22 5.26 23.86
CA PHE A 344 -12.07 6.07 23.51
C PHE A 344 -12.46 7.40 22.85
N SER A 345 -13.42 7.40 21.92
CA SER A 345 -13.98 8.63 21.34
C SER A 345 -14.64 9.51 22.41
N VAL A 346 -15.39 8.92 23.34
CA VAL A 346 -16.03 9.66 24.45
C VAL A 346 -15.01 10.27 25.40
N LEU A 347 -13.87 9.62 25.63
CA LEU A 347 -12.78 10.17 26.45
C LEU A 347 -12.04 11.32 25.74
N LEU A 348 -11.84 11.22 24.43
CA LEU A 348 -11.06 12.21 23.67
C LEU A 348 -11.85 13.46 23.29
N LEU A 349 -13.15 13.33 23.00
CA LEU A 349 -13.99 14.46 22.60
C LEU A 349 -13.94 15.62 23.61
N PRO A 350 -14.11 15.39 24.93
CA PRO A 350 -14.02 16.44 25.94
C PRO A 350 -12.63 17.08 26.01
N ILE A 351 -11.56 16.30 25.86
CA ILE A 351 -10.18 16.79 25.87
C ILE A 351 -9.93 17.67 24.64
N ALA A 352 -10.41 17.22 23.48
CA ALA A 352 -10.32 17.95 22.22
C ALA A 352 -11.12 19.25 22.23
N ILE A 353 -12.31 19.27 22.82
CA ILE A 353 -13.11 20.49 23.01
C ILE A 353 -12.42 21.43 24.01
N LYS A 354 -11.96 20.93 25.16
CA LYS A 354 -11.35 21.74 26.22
C LYS A 354 -10.09 22.47 25.76
N HIS A 355 -9.26 21.83 24.95
CA HIS A 355 -8.02 22.42 24.43
C HIS A 355 -8.20 23.15 23.09
N GLY A 356 -9.44 23.32 22.63
CA GLY A 356 -9.75 24.08 21.41
C GLY A 356 -9.38 23.38 20.09
N TYR A 357 -9.07 22.08 20.13
CA TYR A 357 -8.73 21.29 18.94
C TYR A 357 -9.95 21.04 18.03
N LEU A 358 -11.15 20.97 18.61
CA LEU A 358 -12.42 20.91 17.86
C LEU A 358 -12.99 22.32 17.69
N ASN A 359 -12.72 22.95 16.55
CA ASN A 359 -13.27 24.25 16.21
C ASN A 359 -14.81 24.16 16.00
N LYS A 360 -15.56 25.20 16.38
CA LYS A 360 -17.04 25.25 16.26
C LYS A 360 -17.56 24.92 14.85
N LYS A 361 -16.76 25.15 13.80
CA LYS A 361 -17.06 24.74 12.42
C LYS A 361 -17.23 23.22 12.29
N ILE A 362 -16.32 22.41 12.85
CA ILE A 362 -16.38 20.94 12.79
C ILE A 362 -17.64 20.42 13.49
N ILE A 363 -17.99 20.99 14.65
CA ILE A 363 -19.18 20.63 15.42
C ILE A 363 -20.46 21.03 14.65
N SER A 364 -20.49 22.18 13.99
CA SER A 364 -21.63 22.58 13.17
C SER A 364 -21.90 21.64 11.99
N TYR A 365 -20.89 20.91 11.50
CA TYR A 365 -21.04 19.92 10.41
C TYR A 365 -21.63 18.58 10.87
N PHE A 366 -21.51 18.21 12.15
CA PHE A 366 -22.13 16.99 12.69
C PHE A 366 -23.58 17.19 13.13
N VAL A 367 -23.98 18.45 13.39
CA VAL A 367 -25.31 18.81 13.91
C VAL A 367 -26.24 19.33 12.79
N SER A 368 -25.72 19.67 11.61
CA SER A 368 -26.50 20.04 10.41
C SER A 368 -26.68 18.88 9.45
#